data_AF-A0A7C1PWZ6-F1
#
_entry.id   AF-A0A7C1PWZ6-F1
#
_cell.length_a   1.000
_cell.length_b   1.000
_cell.length_c   1.000
_cell.angle_alpha   90.00
_cell.angle_beta   90.00
_cell.angle_gamma   90.00
#
_symmetry.space_group_name_H-M   'P 1'
#
loop_
_entity.id
_entity.type
_entity.pdbx_description
1 polymer ?
#
loop_
_entity_poly.entity_id
_entity_poly.type
_entity_poly.pdbx_seq_one_letter_code
_entity_poly.pdbx_strand_id
1 'polypeptide(L)'
;MFGGKEFDEALSAYAKEKEGRSNNAFSNLRKSHNFFSDVGSKADVNHQIETFINLISDMGRDSFENRYVILSFILDFCKYLERDFLFNLKSKKDFVEMKEKVSGFIEKILEATKIFSQNAKLHSIEHLLEYYGILLDALEEPEPEAAEEGIWSGNNLW
;
A
#
# COMPACT_ATOMS: atom_id res chain seq x y z
N MET A 1 -7.07 -9.23 -9.89
CA MET A 1 -6.41 -8.11 -9.18
C MET A 1 -7.46 -7.39 -8.33
N PHE A 2 -7.09 -6.88 -7.15
CA PHE A 2 -8.03 -6.17 -6.27
C PHE A 2 -8.44 -4.82 -6.86
N GLY A 3 -9.75 -4.59 -7.04
CA GLY A 3 -10.30 -3.33 -7.53
C GLY A 3 -11.65 -2.99 -6.89
N GLY A 4 -12.44 -2.17 -7.58
CA GLY A 4 -13.70 -1.64 -7.04
C GLY A 4 -14.74 -2.70 -6.70
N LYS A 5 -14.88 -3.74 -7.53
CA LYS A 5 -15.85 -4.82 -7.27
C LYS A 5 -15.46 -5.62 -6.03
N GLU A 6 -14.17 -5.94 -5.90
CA GLU A 6 -13.61 -6.68 -4.77
C GLU A 6 -13.70 -5.83 -3.48
N PHE A 7 -13.53 -4.51 -3.61
CA PHE A 7 -13.71 -3.56 -2.51
C PHE A 7 -15.17 -3.50 -2.03
N ASP A 8 -16.14 -3.42 -2.95
CA ASP A 8 -17.56 -3.42 -2.62
C ASP A 8 -18.00 -4.75 -1.97
N GLU A 9 -17.48 -5.88 -2.48
CA GLU A 9 -17.71 -7.20 -1.88
C GLU A 9 -17.15 -7.26 -0.45
N ALA A 10 -15.94 -6.75 -0.25
CA ALA A 10 -15.31 -6.67 1.04
C ALA A 10 -16.07 -5.78 2.03
N LEU A 11 -16.58 -4.63 1.58
CA LEU A 11 -17.44 -3.76 2.38
C LEU A 11 -18.72 -4.48 2.82
N SER A 12 -19.36 -5.20 1.90
CA SER A 12 -20.55 -6.01 2.21
C SER A 12 -20.24 -7.11 3.23
N ALA A 13 -19.09 -7.79 3.08
CA ALA A 13 -18.66 -8.82 4.02
C ALA A 13 -18.38 -8.24 5.42
N TYR A 14 -17.73 -7.08 5.49
CA TYR A 14 -17.45 -6.40 6.75
C TYR A 14 -18.73 -5.91 7.45
N ALA A 15 -19.68 -5.35 6.69
CA ALA A 15 -20.98 -4.95 7.22
C ALA A 15 -21.73 -6.15 7.82
N LYS A 16 -21.75 -7.30 7.15
CA LYS A 16 -22.39 -8.53 7.66
C LYS A 16 -21.75 -9.05 8.96
N GLU A 17 -20.43 -8.92 9.12
CA GLU A 17 -19.76 -9.23 10.39
C GLU A 17 -20.21 -8.28 11.51
N LYS A 18 -20.23 -6.97 11.23
CA LYS A 18 -20.63 -5.94 12.21
C LYS A 18 -22.07 -6.10 12.68
N GLU A 19 -22.97 -6.49 11.77
CA GLU A 19 -24.38 -6.73 12.06
C GLU A 19 -24.62 -8.08 12.77
N GLY A 20 -23.58 -8.89 13.01
CA GLY A 20 -23.69 -10.21 13.63
C GLY A 20 -24.39 -11.25 12.75
N ARG A 21 -24.59 -10.96 11.46
CA ARG A 21 -25.29 -11.83 10.50
C ARG A 21 -24.41 -12.95 9.98
N SER A 22 -23.10 -12.75 9.95
CA SER A 22 -22.14 -13.79 9.59
C SER A 22 -20.82 -13.57 10.32
N ASN A 23 -20.51 -14.46 11.27
CA ASN A 23 -19.24 -14.40 11.98
C ASN A 23 -18.08 -14.64 11.00
N ASN A 24 -17.06 -13.78 11.03
CA ASN A 24 -15.83 -13.90 10.26
C ASN A 24 -15.97 -13.84 8.72
N ALA A 25 -17.05 -13.29 8.16
CA ALA A 25 -17.22 -13.17 6.70
C ALA A 25 -16.07 -12.43 5.98
N PHE A 26 -15.70 -11.24 6.46
CA PHE A 26 -14.60 -10.43 5.94
C PHE A 26 -13.24 -11.10 6.18
N SER A 27 -13.03 -11.66 7.37
CA SER A 27 -11.80 -12.40 7.68
C SER A 27 -11.62 -13.64 6.79
N ASN A 28 -12.71 -14.35 6.48
CA ASN A 28 -12.70 -15.51 5.62
C ASN A 28 -12.52 -15.12 4.15
N LEU A 29 -13.16 -14.04 3.69
CA LEU A 29 -12.98 -13.49 2.35
C LEU A 29 -11.49 -13.24 2.07
N ARG A 30 -10.83 -12.50 2.96
CA ARG A 30 -9.40 -12.16 2.86
C ARG A 30 -8.47 -13.37 2.85
N LYS A 31 -8.81 -14.44 3.57
CA LYS A 31 -7.99 -15.67 3.63
C LYS A 31 -8.21 -16.61 2.46
N SER A 32 -9.42 -16.62 1.91
CA SER A 32 -9.82 -17.58 0.86
C SER A 32 -9.52 -17.07 -0.55
N HIS A 33 -9.43 -15.76 -0.74
CA HIS A 33 -9.22 -15.15 -2.04
C HIS A 33 -7.79 -14.62 -2.18
N ASN A 34 -7.13 -15.01 -3.26
CA ASN A 34 -5.79 -14.54 -3.61
C ASN A 34 -5.87 -13.25 -4.44
N PHE A 35 -6.34 -12.16 -3.81
CA PHE A 35 -6.64 -10.89 -4.47
C PHE A 35 -5.49 -10.28 -5.29
N PHE A 36 -4.25 -10.57 -4.89
CA PHE A 36 -3.04 -10.01 -5.50
C PHE A 36 -2.25 -11.03 -6.34
N SER A 37 -2.74 -12.26 -6.52
CA SER A 37 -1.99 -13.30 -7.26
C SER A 37 -1.72 -12.95 -8.72
N ASP A 38 -2.51 -12.05 -9.31
CA ASP A 38 -2.29 -11.56 -10.67
C ASP A 38 -1.18 -10.48 -10.76
N VAL A 39 -0.67 -9.99 -9.63
CA VAL A 39 0.39 -8.95 -9.60
C VAL A 39 1.75 -9.62 -9.78
N GLY A 40 2.19 -9.77 -11.03
CA GLY A 40 3.40 -10.51 -11.38
C GLY A 40 4.61 -9.64 -11.78
N SER A 41 4.38 -8.38 -12.11
CA SER A 41 5.39 -7.47 -12.65
C SER A 41 5.42 -6.12 -11.93
N LYS A 42 6.47 -5.33 -12.18
CA LYS A 42 6.57 -3.94 -11.70
C LYS A 42 5.39 -3.08 -12.18
N ALA A 43 4.94 -3.29 -13.41
CA ALA A 43 3.79 -2.57 -13.95
C ALA A 43 2.50 -2.92 -13.19
N ASP A 44 2.32 -4.19 -12.84
CA ASP A 44 1.15 -4.62 -12.07
C ASP A 44 1.16 -4.07 -10.63
N VAL A 45 2.35 -3.95 -10.02
CA VAL A 45 2.49 -3.30 -8.70
C VAL A 45 2.06 -1.84 -8.78
N ASN A 46 2.56 -1.09 -9.75
CA ASN A 46 2.17 0.30 -9.95
C ASN A 46 0.67 0.42 -10.21
N HIS A 47 0.12 -0.43 -11.07
CA HIS A 47 -1.31 -0.45 -11.36
C HIS A 47 -2.18 -0.76 -10.12
N GLN A 48 -1.72 -1.66 -9.24
CA GLN A 48 -2.39 -1.96 -7.99
C GLN A 48 -2.33 -0.77 -7.02
N ILE A 49 -1.22 -0.04 -6.96
CA ILE A 49 -1.07 1.19 -6.15
C ILE A 49 -1.99 2.29 -6.67
N GLU A 50 -2.02 2.53 -7.98
CA GLU A 50 -2.97 3.45 -8.63
C GLU A 50 -4.42 3.08 -8.29
N THR A 51 -4.72 1.78 -8.30
CA THR A 51 -6.06 1.29 -7.95
C THR A 51 -6.40 1.64 -6.50
N PHE A 52 -5.49 1.49 -5.55
CA PHE A 52 -5.73 1.93 -4.17
C PHE A 52 -5.96 3.44 -4.07
N ILE A 53 -5.17 4.26 -4.77
CA ILE A 53 -5.32 5.72 -4.80
C ILE A 53 -6.68 6.13 -5.33
N ASN A 54 -7.12 5.51 -6.43
CA ASN A 54 -8.43 5.78 -7.02
C ASN A 54 -9.57 5.39 -6.06
N LEU A 55 -9.47 4.20 -5.43
CA LEU A 55 -10.46 3.77 -4.44
C LEU A 55 -10.54 4.72 -3.25
N ILE A 56 -9.40 5.18 -2.73
CA ILE A 56 -9.36 6.15 -1.63
C ILE A 56 -9.99 7.48 -2.02
N SER A 57 -9.76 7.93 -3.25
CA SER A 57 -10.30 9.19 -3.79
C SER A 57 -11.82 9.14 -3.94
N ASP A 58 -12.35 8.00 -4.37
CA ASP A 58 -13.76 7.82 -4.71
C ASP A 58 -14.64 7.38 -3.53
N MET A 59 -14.07 6.65 -2.56
CA MET A 59 -14.85 6.13 -1.43
C MET A 59 -15.31 7.23 -0.48
N GLY A 60 -16.37 6.95 0.30
CA GLY A 60 -16.79 7.80 1.41
C GLY A 60 -15.77 7.79 2.54
N ARG A 61 -14.81 8.72 2.51
CA ARG A 61 -13.64 8.78 3.41
C ARG A 61 -13.98 8.93 4.89
N ASP A 62 -15.16 9.50 5.20
CA ASP A 62 -15.65 9.66 6.57
C ASP A 62 -16.20 8.37 7.17
N SER A 63 -16.56 7.37 6.36
CA SER A 63 -16.96 6.05 6.85
C SER A 63 -15.76 5.29 7.40
N PHE A 64 -15.90 4.85 8.66
CA PHE A 64 -14.90 4.02 9.31
C PHE A 64 -14.73 2.68 8.59
N GLU A 65 -15.82 2.08 8.12
CA GLU A 65 -15.84 0.82 7.37
C GLU A 65 -14.96 0.92 6.12
N ASN A 66 -15.14 1.98 5.34
CA ASN A 66 -14.36 2.24 4.15
C ASN A 66 -12.87 2.34 4.45
N ARG A 67 -12.51 3.16 5.46
CA ARG A 67 -11.11 3.29 5.92
C ARG A 67 -10.54 1.96 6.39
N TYR A 68 -11.29 1.23 7.22
CA TYR A 68 -10.81 -0.04 7.77
C TYR A 68 -10.57 -1.09 6.69
N VAL A 69 -11.50 -1.21 5.73
CA VAL A 69 -11.40 -2.18 4.64
C VAL A 69 -10.22 -1.85 3.73
N ILE A 70 -10.09 -0.60 3.26
CA ILE A 70 -9.01 -0.25 2.33
C ILE A 70 -7.63 -0.43 2.98
N LEU A 71 -7.46 0.01 4.23
CA LEU A 71 -6.20 -0.13 4.97
C LEU A 71 -5.85 -1.61 5.19
N SER A 72 -6.86 -2.46 5.44
CA SER A 72 -6.66 -3.91 5.57
C SER A 72 -6.11 -4.53 4.29
N PHE A 73 -6.59 -4.10 3.12
CA PHE A 73 -6.13 -4.61 1.83
C PHE A 73 -4.75 -4.08 1.44
N ILE A 74 -4.41 -2.83 1.78
CA ILE A 74 -3.06 -2.30 1.61
C ILE A 74 -2.06 -3.13 2.42
N LEU A 75 -2.40 -3.49 3.66
CA LEU A 75 -1.57 -4.36 4.49
C LEU A 75 -1.44 -5.78 3.93
N ASP A 76 -2.50 -6.34 3.37
CA ASP A 76 -2.44 -7.65 2.73
C ASP A 76 -1.62 -7.61 1.43
N PHE A 77 -1.65 -6.49 0.71
CA PHE A 77 -0.79 -6.26 -0.44
C PHE A 77 0.69 -6.22 -0.02
N CYS A 78 1.05 -5.53 1.06
CA CYS A 78 2.41 -5.55 1.60
C CYS A 78 2.89 -6.98 1.91
N LYS A 79 2.05 -7.81 2.53
CA LYS A 79 2.38 -9.21 2.81
C LYS A 79 2.59 -10.02 1.52
N TYR A 80 1.76 -9.80 0.51
CA TYR A 80 1.92 -10.44 -0.80
C TYR A 80 3.24 -10.02 -1.46
N LEU A 81 3.57 -8.74 -1.41
CA LEU A 81 4.82 -8.21 -1.98
C LEU A 81 6.06 -8.88 -1.35
N GLU A 82 6.05 -9.01 -0.03
CA GLU A 82 7.15 -9.65 0.73
C GLU A 82 7.25 -11.16 0.47
N ARG A 83 6.11 -11.86 0.44
CA ARG A 83 6.09 -13.33 0.46
C ARG A 83 6.12 -13.97 -0.93
N ASP A 84 5.50 -13.34 -1.92
CA ASP A 84 5.21 -13.98 -3.21
C ASP A 84 5.76 -13.17 -4.38
N PHE A 85 5.49 -11.86 -4.46
CA PHE A 85 5.85 -11.04 -5.61
C PHE A 85 7.34 -11.09 -5.97
N LEU A 86 8.23 -10.93 -4.98
CA LEU A 86 9.67 -10.93 -5.24
C LEU A 86 10.18 -12.24 -5.86
N PHE A 87 9.48 -13.37 -5.64
CA PHE A 87 9.81 -14.66 -6.25
C PHE A 87 9.27 -14.82 -7.69
N ASN A 88 8.37 -13.94 -8.12
CA ASN A 88 7.90 -13.89 -9.50
C ASN A 88 8.95 -13.29 -10.44
N LEU A 89 9.83 -12.42 -9.92
CA LEU A 89 10.90 -11.79 -10.69
C LEU A 89 12.00 -12.80 -11.06
N LYS A 90 12.28 -12.94 -12.37
CA LYS A 90 13.30 -13.86 -12.89
C LYS A 90 14.62 -13.17 -13.27
N SER A 91 14.62 -11.84 -13.39
CA SER A 91 15.81 -11.03 -13.64
C SER A 91 16.47 -10.65 -12.31
N LYS A 92 17.78 -10.90 -12.18
CA LYS A 92 18.55 -10.48 -10.99
C LYS A 92 18.53 -8.96 -10.81
N LYS A 93 18.59 -8.21 -11.91
CA LYS A 93 18.56 -6.74 -11.89
C LYS A 93 17.23 -6.26 -11.29
N ASP A 94 16.13 -6.76 -11.84
CA ASP A 94 14.78 -6.37 -11.45
C ASP A 94 14.49 -6.80 -10.01
N PHE A 95 14.97 -7.98 -9.61
CA PHE A 95 14.85 -8.45 -8.23
C PHE A 95 15.53 -7.52 -7.24
N VAL A 96 16.78 -7.10 -7.50
CA VAL A 96 17.51 -6.21 -6.58
C VAL A 96 16.84 -4.84 -6.50
N GLU A 97 16.49 -4.25 -7.64
CA GLU A 97 15.79 -2.96 -7.68
C GLU A 97 14.46 -3.02 -6.93
N MET A 98 13.64 -4.03 -7.20
CA MET A 98 12.31 -4.15 -6.59
C MET A 98 12.39 -4.52 -5.12
N LYS A 99 13.38 -5.30 -4.69
CA LYS A 99 13.55 -5.68 -3.29
C LYS A 99 13.70 -4.45 -2.39
N GLU A 100 14.53 -3.49 -2.77
CA GLU A 100 14.75 -2.27 -1.99
C GLU A 100 13.50 -1.39 -1.96
N LYS A 101 12.87 -1.18 -3.13
CA LYS A 101 11.63 -0.40 -3.25
C LYS A 101 10.48 -1.00 -2.44
N VAL A 102 10.30 -2.33 -2.54
CA VAL A 102 9.27 -3.06 -1.78
C VAL A 102 9.54 -2.97 -0.28
N SER A 103 10.80 -3.16 0.16
CA SER A 103 11.14 -3.05 1.59
C SER A 103 10.82 -1.65 2.13
N GLY A 104 11.26 -0.60 1.44
CA GLY A 104 11.01 0.77 1.85
C GLY A 104 9.52 1.13 1.87
N PHE A 105 8.75 0.69 0.87
CA PHE A 105 7.30 0.86 0.85
C PHE A 105 6.62 0.16 2.04
N ILE A 106 6.97 -1.11 2.31
CA ILE A 106 6.41 -1.88 3.41
C ILE A 106 6.75 -1.24 4.75
N GLU A 107 8.00 -0.79 4.95
CA GLU A 107 8.43 -0.11 6.17
C GLU A 107 7.60 1.14 6.46
N LYS A 108 7.42 2.02 5.46
CA LYS A 108 6.57 3.22 5.59
C LYS A 108 5.13 2.86 5.99
N ILE A 109 4.53 1.86 5.33
CA ILE A 109 3.17 1.42 5.65
C ILE A 109 3.08 0.85 7.08
N LEU A 110 4.04 0.01 7.49
CA LEU A 110 4.04 -0.57 8.84
C LEU A 110 4.25 0.49 9.93
N GLU A 111 5.06 1.51 9.67
CA GLU A 111 5.24 2.65 10.57
C GLU A 111 3.93 3.43 10.75
N ALA A 112 3.26 3.79 9.64
CA ALA A 112 1.94 4.43 9.68
C ALA A 112 0.91 3.57 10.42
N THR A 113 0.96 2.25 10.24
CA THR A 113 0.09 1.28 10.94
C THR A 113 0.35 1.23 12.44
N LYS A 114 1.63 1.28 12.83
CA LYS A 114 2.02 1.26 14.25
C LYS A 114 1.49 2.50 14.95
N ILE A 115 1.62 3.67 14.33
CA ILE A 115 1.07 4.94 14.80
C ILE A 115 -0.46 4.83 14.97
N PHE A 116 -1.15 4.25 13.98
CA PHE A 116 -2.59 3.96 14.05
C PHE A 116 -2.96 3.08 15.24
N SER A 117 -2.24 1.98 15.45
CA SER A 117 -2.56 1.01 16.52
C SER A 117 -2.34 1.53 17.93
N GLN A 118 -1.42 2.50 18.10
CA GLN A 118 -1.04 3.04 19.39
C GLN A 118 -1.92 4.22 19.83
N ASN A 119 -2.68 4.83 18.91
CA ASN A 119 -3.50 6.00 19.17
C ASN A 119 -5.00 5.76 18.86
N ALA A 120 -5.74 5.21 19.82
CA ALA A 120 -7.19 4.96 19.69
C ALA A 120 -8.04 6.23 19.48
N LYS A 121 -7.53 7.41 19.86
CA LYS A 121 -8.18 8.72 19.59
C LYS A 121 -8.04 9.18 18.13
N LEU A 122 -7.18 8.54 17.34
CA LEU A 122 -6.90 8.88 15.95
C LEU A 122 -7.52 7.87 14.97
N HIS A 123 -8.68 7.26 15.19
CA HIS A 123 -9.41 6.63 14.06
C HIS A 123 -9.97 7.65 13.02
N SER A 124 -9.23 8.75 12.85
CA SER A 124 -9.46 9.90 12.01
C SER A 124 -9.05 9.63 10.57
N ILE A 125 -9.49 10.55 9.71
CA ILE A 125 -9.10 10.62 8.30
C ILE A 125 -7.59 10.80 8.10
N GLU A 126 -6.86 11.27 9.11
CA GLU A 126 -5.41 11.54 9.04
C GLU A 126 -4.60 10.29 8.73
N HIS A 127 -4.97 9.14 9.28
CA HIS A 127 -4.27 7.89 8.94
C HIS A 127 -4.54 7.42 7.51
N LEU A 128 -5.73 7.70 6.99
CA LEU A 128 -6.01 7.45 5.58
C LEU A 128 -5.15 8.37 4.70
N LEU A 129 -4.97 9.63 5.12
CA LEU A 129 -4.10 10.58 4.42
C LEU A 129 -2.63 10.16 4.45
N GLU A 130 -2.14 9.62 5.57
CA GLU A 130 -0.77 9.11 5.68
C GLU A 130 -0.54 7.95 4.70
N TYR A 131 -1.43 6.97 4.69
CA TYR A 131 -1.37 5.86 3.73
C TYR A 131 -1.49 6.35 2.29
N TYR A 132 -2.38 7.31 2.03
CA TYR A 132 -2.55 7.90 0.72
C TYR A 132 -1.28 8.61 0.24
N GLY A 133 -0.61 9.37 1.11
CA GLY A 133 0.68 9.98 0.83
C GLY A 133 1.75 8.95 0.50
N ILE A 134 1.86 7.87 1.29
CA ILE A 134 2.81 6.78 1.01
C ILE A 134 2.53 6.11 -0.34
N LEU A 135 1.27 5.93 -0.72
CA LEU A 135 0.90 5.38 -2.02
C LEU A 135 1.29 6.33 -3.18
N LEU A 136 1.09 7.65 -3.01
CA LEU A 136 1.52 8.65 -3.99
C LEU A 136 3.04 8.66 -4.15
N ASP A 137 3.79 8.70 -3.05
CA ASP A 137 5.27 8.61 -3.04
C ASP A 137 5.76 7.37 -3.78
N ALA A 138 5.05 6.25 -3.66
CA ALA A 138 5.43 4.99 -4.30
C ALA A 138 5.18 4.97 -5.81
N LEU A 139 4.25 5.80 -6.31
CA LEU A 139 4.02 6.01 -7.74
C LEU A 139 4.96 7.03 -8.35
N GLU A 140 5.35 8.06 -7.58
CA GLU A 140 6.35 9.01 -8.02
C GLU A 140 7.66 8.24 -8.23
N GLU A 141 8.16 8.20 -9.48
CA GLU A 141 9.52 7.74 -9.70
C GLU A 141 10.42 8.63 -8.84
N PRO A 142 11.30 8.06 -7.99
CA PRO A 142 12.22 8.90 -7.24
C PRO A 142 12.93 9.76 -8.26
N GLU A 143 12.77 11.09 -8.16
CA GLU A 143 13.63 11.99 -8.92
C GLU A 143 15.05 11.49 -8.67
N PRO A 144 15.87 11.30 -9.72
CA PRO A 144 17.26 10.97 -9.47
C PRO A 144 17.77 12.07 -8.54
N GLU A 145 18.22 11.68 -7.34
CA GLU A 145 18.91 12.61 -6.45
C GLU A 145 19.91 13.32 -7.35
N ALA A 146 19.63 14.60 -7.63
CA ALA A 146 20.59 15.42 -8.33
C ALA A 146 21.81 15.32 -7.44
N ALA A 147 22.84 14.61 -7.94
CA ALA A 147 24.12 14.57 -7.30
C ALA A 147 24.39 16.00 -6.88
N GLU A 148 24.59 16.24 -5.58
CA GLU A 148 25.09 17.53 -5.13
C GLU A 148 26.39 17.73 -5.90
N GLU A 149 26.28 18.44 -7.04
CA GLU A 149 27.41 18.90 -7.81
C GLU A 149 28.14 19.82 -6.86
N GLY A 150 29.26 19.30 -6.37
CA GLY A 150 30.13 19.96 -5.41
C GLY A 150 30.30 21.42 -5.80
N ILE A 151 29.67 22.29 -5.01
CA ILE A 151 29.93 23.71 -5.09
C ILE A 151 31.32 23.89 -4.47
N TRP A 152 32.31 23.86 -5.36
CA TRP A 152 33.64 24.45 -5.22
C TRP A 152 34.65 23.71 -4.34
N SER A 153 35.18 22.59 -4.87
CA SER A 153 36.55 22.17 -4.56
C SER A 153 37.55 22.88 -5.49
N GLY A 154 38.15 23.97 -4.98
CA GLY A 154 39.49 24.46 -5.36
C GLY A 154 39.62 25.28 -6.65
N ASN A 155 39.95 26.57 -6.54
CA ASN A 155 41.35 27.01 -6.62
C ASN A 155 41.53 28.55 -6.60
N ASN A 156 42.66 28.94 -6.01
CA ASN A 156 43.41 30.20 -6.19
C ASN A 156 42.94 31.45 -5.42
N LEU A 157 43.39 31.55 -4.17
CA LEU A 157 43.88 32.83 -3.66
C LEU A 157 45.40 32.83 -3.78
N TRP A 158 45.88 33.66 -4.72
CA TRP A 158 47.19 34.30 -4.70
C TRP A 158 47.22 35.35 -3.60
#